data_AF-A0A0A9F0X7-F1
#
_entry.id   AF-A0A0A9F0X7-F1
#
_cell.length_a   1.000
_cell.length_b   1.000
_cell.length_c   1.000
_cell.angle_alpha   90.00
_cell.angle_beta   90.00
_cell.angle_gamma   90.00
#
_symmetry.space_group_name_H-M   'P 1'
#
loop_
_entity.id
_entity.type
_entity.pdbx_description
1 polymer ?
#
loop_
_entity_poly.entity_id
_entity_poly.type
_entity_poly.pdbx_seq_one_letter_code
_entity_poly.pdbx_strand_id
1 'polypeptide(L)'
;MCMTGLDVKKAAVFFKNSADGCSSSAKEMTKLSGISDIIPEMEICDFEFHPCGYSMNGVCGPAASTIHVTPEEGFSYASYEAMNFNPSSLVYSDVIKRVLAGFSPADFSVAVTIFGGHGFAKSWAKGADVDSYMCDDLVEQELPGGGLLMYQSFTAVAPGTTSPRSTLEMDGWSSDGTEPAAKEMSFCWDVVKVVEKNVDA
;
A
#
# COMPACT_ATOMS: atom_id res chain seq x y z
N MET A 1 -4.80 -0.25 7.77
CA MET A 1 -3.84 0.81 7.42
C MET A 1 -4.04 1.96 8.38
N CYS A 2 -2.96 2.47 8.96
CA CYS A 2 -2.97 3.63 9.85
C CYS A 2 -2.06 4.68 9.24
N MET A 3 -2.57 5.91 9.04
CA MET A 3 -1.91 6.96 8.26
C MET A 3 -1.85 8.25 9.08
N THR A 4 -0.68 8.86 9.17
CA THR A 4 -0.43 10.09 9.94
C THR A 4 0.26 11.15 9.09
N GLY A 5 0.07 12.42 9.45
CA GLY A 5 0.63 13.54 8.68
C GLY A 5 0.05 13.60 7.27
N LEU A 6 -1.28 13.64 7.16
CA LEU A 6 -1.99 13.65 5.88
C LEU A 6 -1.63 14.92 5.08
N ASP A 7 -1.61 14.81 3.74
CA ASP A 7 -1.42 15.98 2.89
C ASP A 7 -2.51 17.03 3.16
N VAL A 8 -2.10 18.29 3.36
CA VAL A 8 -2.99 19.39 3.77
C VAL A 8 -4.14 19.59 2.76
N LYS A 9 -3.87 19.46 1.46
CA LYS A 9 -4.90 19.65 0.42
C LYS A 9 -5.86 18.47 0.36
N LYS A 10 -5.35 17.25 0.57
CA LYS A 10 -6.17 16.03 0.67
C LYS A 10 -7.05 16.05 1.91
N ALA A 11 -6.48 16.41 3.07
CA ALA A 11 -7.19 16.52 4.33
C ALA A 11 -8.28 17.61 4.31
N ALA A 12 -8.04 18.72 3.60
CA ALA A 12 -9.00 19.82 3.44
C ALA A 12 -10.37 19.37 2.89
N VAL A 13 -10.44 18.26 2.15
CA VAL A 13 -11.69 17.68 1.63
C VAL A 13 -12.65 17.29 2.75
N PHE A 14 -12.14 16.95 3.93
CA PHE A 14 -12.92 16.46 5.06
C PHE A 14 -13.29 17.53 6.09
N PHE A 15 -13.13 18.81 5.73
CA PHE A 15 -13.68 19.93 6.50
C PHE A 15 -15.05 20.29 5.98
N LYS A 16 -15.98 20.57 6.90
CA LYS A 16 -17.32 21.01 6.52
C LYS A 16 -17.26 22.45 6.04
N ASN A 17 -17.34 22.64 4.72
CA ASN A 17 -17.40 23.98 4.13
C ASN A 17 -18.86 24.43 4.06
N SER A 18 -19.20 25.48 4.82
CA SER A 18 -20.50 26.17 4.77
C SER A 18 -20.43 27.51 4.02
N ALA A 19 -19.26 27.91 3.54
CA ALA A 19 -18.97 29.26 3.05
C ALA A 19 -19.66 29.61 1.71
N ASP A 20 -19.91 28.62 0.84
CA ASP A 20 -20.36 28.87 -0.53
C ASP A 20 -21.87 28.61 -0.75
N GLY A 21 -22.64 28.41 0.33
CA GLY A 21 -24.07 28.05 0.24
C GLY A 21 -24.34 26.64 -0.27
N CYS A 22 -23.32 25.92 -0.76
CA CYS A 22 -23.32 24.49 -0.98
C CYS A 22 -22.69 23.83 0.24
N SER A 23 -23.49 23.18 1.08
CA SER A 23 -22.94 22.32 2.14
C SER A 23 -22.20 21.17 1.45
N SER A 24 -20.90 21.03 1.69
CA SER A 24 -20.22 19.76 1.39
C SER A 24 -21.07 18.64 1.98
N SER A 25 -21.27 17.55 1.23
CA SER A 25 -21.95 16.36 1.74
C SER A 25 -20.95 15.23 1.94
N ALA A 26 -21.27 14.29 2.83
CA ALA A 26 -20.46 13.08 3.00
C ALA A 26 -20.18 12.37 1.66
N LYS A 27 -21.18 12.30 0.78
CA LYS A 27 -21.05 11.77 -0.59
C LYS A 27 -20.05 12.52 -1.45
N GLU A 28 -19.97 13.84 -1.30
CA GLU A 28 -19.00 14.66 -2.01
C GLU A 28 -17.59 14.43 -1.47
N MET A 29 -17.42 14.32 -0.14
CA MET A 29 -16.15 13.95 0.48
C MET A 29 -15.67 12.57 -0.04
N THR A 30 -16.56 11.58 -0.08
CA THR A 30 -16.29 10.23 -0.64
C THR A 30 -15.78 10.30 -2.07
N LYS A 31 -16.42 11.11 -2.93
CA LYS A 31 -16.08 11.22 -4.34
C LYS A 31 -14.80 12.03 -4.58
N LEU A 32 -14.64 13.18 -3.92
CA LEU A 32 -13.49 14.07 -4.12
C LEU A 32 -12.18 13.50 -3.57
N SER A 33 -12.26 12.72 -2.50
CA SER A 33 -11.10 12.02 -1.93
C SER A 33 -10.70 10.78 -2.74
N GLY A 34 -11.54 10.30 -3.66
CA GLY A 34 -11.31 9.05 -4.39
C GLY A 34 -11.60 7.80 -3.57
N ILE A 35 -12.24 7.91 -2.39
CA ILE A 35 -12.63 6.76 -1.57
C ILE A 35 -13.56 5.82 -2.35
N SER A 36 -14.43 6.36 -3.21
CA SER A 36 -15.29 5.57 -4.10
C SER A 36 -14.53 4.62 -5.02
N ASP A 37 -13.26 4.92 -5.31
CA ASP A 37 -12.47 4.20 -6.30
C ASP A 37 -11.60 3.11 -5.66
N ILE A 38 -11.49 3.08 -4.32
CA ILE A 38 -10.65 2.10 -3.60
C ILE A 38 -11.12 0.67 -3.91
N ILE A 39 -12.42 0.42 -3.78
CA ILE A 39 -13.11 -0.80 -4.22
C ILE A 39 -14.46 -0.36 -4.82
N PRO A 40 -14.53 -0.12 -6.14
CA PRO A 40 -15.70 0.47 -6.80
C PRO A 40 -16.99 -0.33 -6.65
N GLU A 41 -16.88 -1.63 -6.37
CA GLU A 41 -18.02 -2.54 -6.21
C GLU A 41 -18.73 -2.38 -4.85
N MET A 42 -18.15 -1.64 -3.91
CA MET A 42 -18.76 -1.44 -2.60
C MET A 42 -19.90 -0.42 -2.60
N GLU A 43 -20.98 -0.79 -1.91
CA GLU A 43 -21.98 0.18 -1.48
C GLU A 43 -21.46 0.93 -0.25
N ILE A 44 -21.38 2.26 -0.37
CA ILE A 44 -20.81 3.13 0.65
C ILE A 44 -21.92 3.81 1.45
N CYS A 45 -21.83 3.69 2.77
CA CYS A 45 -22.58 4.47 3.75
C CYS A 45 -21.62 5.46 4.42
N ASP A 46 -21.66 6.71 3.98
CA ASP A 46 -20.77 7.77 4.43
C ASP A 46 -21.43 8.74 5.42
N PHE A 47 -20.59 9.36 6.24
CA PHE A 47 -21.00 10.32 7.25
C PHE A 47 -19.95 11.42 7.40
N GLU A 48 -20.40 12.66 7.38
CA GLU A 48 -19.56 13.84 7.65
C GLU A 48 -19.81 14.35 9.06
N PHE A 49 -18.73 14.75 9.74
CA PHE A 49 -18.80 15.32 11.09
C PHE A 49 -18.72 16.85 11.06
N HIS A 50 -19.06 17.48 12.18
CA HIS A 50 -18.97 18.93 12.38
C HIS A 50 -18.04 19.23 13.56
N PRO A 51 -17.09 20.17 13.44
CA PRO A 51 -16.83 21.05 12.28
C PRO A 51 -16.07 20.39 11.13
N CYS A 52 -15.45 19.24 11.35
CA CYS A 52 -14.73 18.47 10.35
C CYS A 52 -14.70 17.00 10.75
N GLY A 53 -14.16 16.17 9.86
CA GLY A 53 -14.04 14.72 10.06
C GLY A 53 -15.00 13.95 9.17
N TYR A 54 -14.64 12.71 8.91
CA TYR A 54 -15.38 11.82 8.03
C TYR A 54 -15.28 10.38 8.50
N SER A 55 -16.36 9.62 8.29
CA SER A 55 -16.33 8.17 8.40
C SER A 55 -17.22 7.54 7.35
N MET A 56 -16.87 6.33 6.94
CA MET A 56 -17.73 5.53 6.09
C MET A 56 -17.58 4.06 6.40
N ASN A 57 -18.61 3.30 6.05
CA ASN A 57 -18.55 1.86 5.89
C ASN A 57 -18.84 1.52 4.43
N GLY A 58 -18.13 0.55 3.88
CA GLY A 58 -18.37 -0.03 2.57
C GLY A 58 -18.70 -1.51 2.69
N VAL A 59 -19.68 -1.99 1.93
CA VAL A 59 -20.04 -3.42 1.89
C VAL A 59 -20.14 -3.93 0.46
N CYS A 60 -19.62 -5.14 0.22
CA CYS A 60 -19.78 -5.86 -1.05
C CYS A 60 -19.85 -7.37 -0.77
N GLY A 61 -21.06 -7.91 -0.71
CA GLY A 61 -21.28 -9.31 -0.30
C GLY A 61 -20.76 -9.56 1.13
N PRO A 62 -19.90 -10.56 1.37
CA PRO A 62 -19.33 -10.83 2.69
C PRO A 62 -18.22 -9.85 3.07
N ALA A 63 -17.74 -9.05 2.12
CA ALA A 63 -16.61 -8.16 2.30
C ALA A 63 -17.06 -6.79 2.82
N ALA A 64 -16.26 -6.22 3.72
CA ALA A 64 -16.55 -4.93 4.34
C ALA A 64 -15.28 -4.09 4.43
N SER A 65 -15.44 -2.77 4.41
CA SER A 65 -14.38 -1.84 4.74
C SER A 65 -14.91 -0.67 5.57
N THR A 66 -14.01 0.02 6.25
CA THR A 66 -14.34 1.24 7.00
C THR A 66 -13.18 2.24 6.93
N ILE A 67 -13.54 3.52 6.94
CA ILE A 67 -12.60 4.63 7.03
C ILE A 67 -13.02 5.55 8.16
N HIS A 68 -12.02 6.07 8.87
CA HIS A 68 -12.17 7.17 9.82
C HIS A 68 -11.09 8.21 9.52
N VAL A 69 -11.47 9.48 9.47
CA VAL A 69 -10.58 10.60 9.15
C VAL A 69 -10.71 11.71 10.18
N THR A 70 -9.57 12.13 10.72
CA THR A 70 -9.32 13.30 11.56
C THR A 70 -8.41 14.23 10.77
N PRO A 71 -8.96 15.24 10.05
CA PRO A 71 -8.20 16.01 9.06
C PRO A 71 -7.38 17.18 9.64
N GLU A 72 -7.46 17.43 10.94
CA GLU A 72 -6.83 18.57 11.60
C GLU A 72 -5.30 18.60 11.45
N GLU A 73 -4.76 19.75 11.03
CA GLU A 73 -3.33 19.94 10.85
C GLU A 73 -2.54 19.78 12.17
N GLY A 74 -1.38 19.13 12.10
CA GLY A 74 -0.50 18.88 13.25
C GLY A 74 -0.81 17.58 14.02
N PHE A 75 -2.02 17.03 13.88
CA PHE A 75 -2.39 15.73 14.47
C PHE A 75 -3.32 14.92 13.55
N SER A 76 -3.23 15.17 12.24
CA SER A 76 -4.07 14.54 11.23
C SER A 76 -3.86 13.02 11.20
N TYR A 77 -4.95 12.28 11.11
CA TYR A 77 -4.97 10.83 11.10
C TYR A 77 -6.05 10.29 10.16
N ALA A 78 -5.74 9.20 9.47
CA ALA A 78 -6.75 8.40 8.78
C ALA A 78 -6.49 6.91 8.97
N SER A 79 -7.56 6.12 9.06
CA SER A 79 -7.49 4.67 9.04
C SER A 79 -8.30 4.10 7.88
N TYR A 80 -7.79 3.03 7.27
CA TYR A 80 -8.55 2.19 6.36
C TYR A 80 -8.44 0.74 6.81
N GLU A 81 -9.58 0.10 7.04
CA GLU A 81 -9.68 -1.33 7.34
C GLU A 81 -10.55 -2.01 6.30
N ALA A 82 -10.15 -3.21 5.90
CA ALA A 82 -10.87 -4.01 4.92
C ALA A 82 -10.77 -5.49 5.33
N MET A 83 -11.89 -6.20 5.38
CA MET A 83 -11.98 -7.61 5.76
C MET A 83 -12.82 -8.45 4.78
N ASN A 84 -12.58 -9.77 4.82
CA ASN A 84 -13.32 -10.79 4.07
C ASN A 84 -13.26 -10.67 2.54
N PHE A 85 -12.19 -10.11 1.99
CA PHE A 85 -11.93 -10.12 0.54
C PHE A 85 -11.34 -11.45 0.08
N ASN A 86 -11.62 -11.82 -1.16
CA ASN A 86 -10.87 -12.86 -1.84
C ASN A 86 -9.50 -12.29 -2.26
N PRO A 87 -8.37 -12.82 -1.76
CA PRO A 87 -7.03 -12.35 -2.15
C PRO A 87 -6.74 -12.45 -3.65
N SER A 88 -7.54 -13.22 -4.40
CA SER A 88 -7.43 -13.38 -5.85
C SER A 88 -8.21 -12.32 -6.64
N SER A 89 -9.17 -11.62 -6.03
CA SER A 89 -9.97 -10.59 -6.71
C SER A 89 -9.35 -9.20 -6.61
N LEU A 90 -8.41 -8.99 -5.69
CA LEU A 90 -7.78 -7.70 -5.44
C LEU A 90 -6.26 -7.85 -5.35
N VAL A 91 -5.55 -6.97 -6.05
CA VAL A 91 -4.09 -6.86 -5.94
C VAL A 91 -3.76 -5.96 -4.75
N TYR A 92 -3.01 -6.51 -3.79
CA TYR A 92 -2.63 -5.84 -2.55
C TYR A 92 -2.06 -4.43 -2.75
N SER A 93 -1.05 -4.29 -3.62
CA SER A 93 -0.41 -2.99 -3.91
C SER A 93 -1.37 -1.98 -4.53
N ASP A 94 -2.32 -2.41 -5.36
CA ASP A 94 -3.27 -1.50 -6.00
C ASP A 94 -4.25 -0.92 -4.98
N VAL A 95 -4.71 -1.74 -4.03
CA VAL A 95 -5.57 -1.27 -2.93
C VAL A 95 -4.82 -0.21 -2.11
N ILE A 96 -3.58 -0.48 -1.72
CA ILE A 96 -2.74 0.47 -0.99
C ILE A 96 -2.58 1.77 -1.78
N LYS A 97 -2.21 1.70 -3.07
CA LYS A 97 -2.02 2.87 -3.92
C LYS A 97 -3.29 3.72 -4.03
N ARG A 98 -4.46 3.09 -4.14
CA ARG A 98 -5.75 3.81 -4.19
C ARG A 98 -6.09 4.48 -2.86
N VAL A 99 -5.83 3.82 -1.73
CA VAL A 99 -5.98 4.44 -0.40
C VAL A 99 -5.05 5.65 -0.26
N LEU A 100 -3.76 5.48 -0.59
CA LEU A 100 -2.76 6.55 -0.51
C LEU A 100 -3.06 7.73 -1.44
N ALA A 101 -3.71 7.50 -2.58
CA ALA A 101 -4.13 8.58 -3.48
C ALA A 101 -5.13 9.55 -2.82
N GLY A 102 -5.92 9.07 -1.85
CA GLY A 102 -6.89 9.89 -1.12
C GLY A 102 -6.31 10.69 0.04
N PHE A 103 -5.17 10.25 0.62
CA PHE A 103 -4.65 10.80 1.87
C PHE A 103 -3.22 11.34 1.79
N SER A 104 -2.37 10.70 0.98
CA SER A 104 -0.94 11.03 0.80
C SER A 104 -0.22 11.37 2.11
N PRO A 105 -0.22 10.45 3.10
CA PRO A 105 0.37 10.70 4.42
C PRO A 105 1.89 10.85 4.38
N ALA A 106 2.47 11.48 5.39
CA ALA A 106 3.91 11.47 5.63
C ALA A 106 4.38 10.06 6.05
N ASP A 107 3.60 9.42 6.93
CA ASP A 107 3.90 8.10 7.47
C ASP A 107 2.65 7.22 7.43
N PHE A 108 2.81 5.94 7.11
CA PHE A 108 1.72 4.99 7.27
C PHE A 108 2.21 3.60 7.64
N SER A 109 1.30 2.80 8.19
CA SER A 109 1.53 1.38 8.44
C SER A 109 0.39 0.53 7.89
N VAL A 110 0.73 -0.71 7.54
CA VAL A 110 -0.21 -1.71 7.05
C VAL A 110 -0.03 -2.99 7.85
N ALA A 111 -1.12 -3.45 8.46
CA ALA A 111 -1.20 -4.78 9.04
C ALA A 111 -2.16 -5.62 8.20
N VAL A 112 -1.74 -6.82 7.82
CA VAL A 112 -2.54 -7.79 7.06
C VAL A 112 -2.56 -9.10 7.82
N THR A 113 -3.77 -9.56 8.16
CA THR A 113 -3.98 -10.88 8.75
C THR A 113 -4.56 -11.82 7.70
N ILE A 114 -3.89 -12.95 7.47
CA ILE A 114 -4.27 -13.93 6.45
C ILE A 114 -4.59 -15.25 7.15
N PHE A 115 -5.85 -15.67 7.03
CA PHE A 115 -6.28 -16.98 7.50
C PHE A 115 -5.97 -18.05 6.44
N GLY A 116 -5.33 -19.15 6.85
CA GLY A 116 -4.88 -20.22 5.95
C GLY A 116 -3.41 -20.14 5.53
N GLY A 117 -2.66 -19.12 6.00
CA GLY A 117 -1.21 -19.00 5.81
C GLY A 117 -0.77 -18.67 4.38
N HIS A 118 0.52 -18.86 4.10
CA HIS A 118 1.18 -18.45 2.85
C HIS A 118 0.52 -18.98 1.57
N GLY A 119 -0.03 -20.20 1.59
CA GLY A 119 -0.69 -20.80 0.43
C GLY A 119 -1.92 -20.01 -0.08
N PHE A 120 -2.59 -19.29 0.83
CA PHE A 120 -3.77 -18.47 0.52
C PHE A 120 -3.43 -16.99 0.35
N ALA A 121 -2.23 -16.57 0.74
CA ALA A 121 -1.86 -15.17 0.82
C ALA A 121 -1.67 -14.47 -0.53
N LYS A 122 -1.31 -15.19 -1.61
CA LYS A 122 -1.07 -14.60 -2.94
C LYS A 122 -0.14 -13.38 -2.89
N SER A 123 -0.59 -12.20 -3.31
CA SER A 123 0.19 -10.94 -3.25
C SER A 123 0.22 -10.29 -1.86
N TRP A 124 -0.59 -10.77 -0.92
CA TRP A 124 -0.78 -10.18 0.41
C TRP A 124 0.27 -10.63 1.43
N ALA A 125 1.04 -11.69 1.16
CA ALA A 125 2.23 -12.09 1.93
C ALA A 125 3.53 -11.48 1.37
N LYS A 126 3.44 -10.42 0.57
CA LYS A 126 4.60 -9.71 0.02
C LYS A 126 4.67 -8.30 0.57
N GLY A 127 5.88 -7.76 0.57
CA GLY A 127 6.08 -6.34 0.80
C GLY A 127 5.27 -5.50 -0.20
N ALA A 128 4.61 -4.44 0.27
CA ALA A 128 3.90 -3.53 -0.62
C ALA A 128 4.91 -2.68 -1.38
N ASP A 129 4.92 -2.80 -2.70
CA ASP A 129 5.72 -1.93 -3.56
C ASP A 129 4.99 -0.61 -3.82
N VAL A 130 5.49 0.47 -3.20
CA VAL A 130 4.93 1.81 -3.26
C VAL A 130 6.04 2.83 -3.55
N ASP A 131 6.24 3.15 -4.83
CA ASP A 131 7.39 3.94 -5.33
C ASP A 131 7.69 5.25 -4.58
N SER A 132 6.67 5.91 -4.01
CA SER A 132 6.81 7.19 -3.31
C SER A 132 7.12 7.07 -1.82
N TYR A 133 7.26 5.84 -1.30
CA TYR A 133 7.47 5.56 0.11
C TYR A 133 8.61 4.57 0.30
N MET A 134 9.40 4.80 1.33
CA MET A 134 10.41 3.86 1.80
C MET A 134 9.76 2.94 2.83
N CYS A 135 9.99 1.63 2.72
CA CYS A 135 9.59 0.67 3.73
C CYS A 135 10.64 0.69 4.86
N ASP A 136 10.22 1.04 6.08
CA ASP A 136 11.10 1.16 7.24
C ASP A 136 11.20 -0.18 8.00
N ASP A 137 10.04 -0.80 8.27
CA ASP A 137 9.95 -2.10 8.92
C ASP A 137 9.11 -3.08 8.10
N LEU A 138 9.52 -4.35 8.11
CA LEU A 138 8.74 -5.48 7.61
C LEU A 138 8.81 -6.60 8.65
N VAL A 139 7.66 -6.92 9.24
CA VAL A 139 7.53 -7.96 10.25
C VAL A 139 6.55 -9.01 9.74
N GLU A 140 7.02 -10.26 9.69
CA GLU A 140 6.21 -11.43 9.43
C GLU A 140 6.09 -12.25 10.72
N GLN A 141 4.87 -12.65 11.07
CA GLN A 141 4.62 -13.46 12.26
C GLN A 141 3.55 -14.52 11.98
N GLU A 142 3.86 -15.78 12.25
CA GLU A 142 2.86 -16.85 12.29
C GLU A 142 1.96 -16.69 13.54
N LEU A 143 0.66 -16.79 13.31
CA LEU A 143 -0.36 -16.75 14.35
C LEU A 143 -0.82 -18.17 14.71
N PRO A 144 -1.28 -18.40 15.95
CA PRO A 144 -1.93 -19.66 16.33
C PRO A 144 -3.03 -20.04 15.35
N GLY A 145 -3.12 -21.33 14.99
CA GLY A 145 -4.09 -21.83 14.02
C GLY A 145 -3.68 -21.66 12.55
N GLY A 146 -2.39 -21.39 12.28
CA GLY A 146 -1.85 -21.32 10.91
C GLY A 146 -2.21 -20.02 10.18
N GLY A 147 -2.53 -18.97 10.93
CA GLY A 147 -2.67 -17.63 10.38
C GLY A 147 -1.31 -16.98 10.15
N LEU A 148 -1.28 -15.94 9.32
CA LEU A 148 -0.10 -15.13 9.07
C LEU A 148 -0.42 -13.66 9.32
N LEU A 149 0.44 -12.95 10.04
CA LEU A 149 0.42 -11.50 10.19
C LEU A 149 1.60 -10.90 9.46
N MET A 150 1.30 -9.97 8.54
CA MET A 150 2.29 -9.11 7.91
C MET A 150 2.09 -7.68 8.43
N TYR A 151 3.12 -7.10 9.03
CA TYR A 151 3.14 -5.69 9.41
C TYR A 151 4.24 -4.96 8.66
N GLN A 152 3.92 -3.77 8.15
CA GLN A 152 4.84 -2.91 7.43
C GLN A 152 4.65 -1.46 7.85
N SER A 153 5.75 -0.71 7.98
CA SER A 153 5.77 0.74 8.21
C SER A 153 6.47 1.43 7.04
N PHE A 154 6.01 2.64 6.71
CA PHE A 154 6.47 3.38 5.55
C PHE A 154 6.55 4.87 5.84
N THR A 155 7.59 5.50 5.29
CA THR A 155 7.81 6.95 5.33
C THR A 155 7.91 7.50 3.91
N ALA A 156 7.29 8.66 3.65
CA ALA A 156 7.32 9.32 2.35
C ALA A 156 8.75 9.72 1.94
N VAL A 157 9.12 9.42 0.69
CA VAL A 157 10.44 9.78 0.15
C VAL A 157 10.44 11.24 -0.29
N ALA A 158 11.42 12.02 0.17
CA ALA A 158 11.55 13.41 -0.26
C ALA A 158 11.86 13.49 -1.77
N PRO A 159 11.25 14.43 -2.52
CA PRO A 159 11.55 14.59 -3.93
C PRO A 159 13.04 14.94 -4.11
N GLY A 160 13.78 14.03 -4.77
CA GLY A 160 15.22 14.16 -5.03
C GLY A 160 16.12 13.25 -4.21
N THR A 161 15.60 12.50 -3.23
CA THR A 161 16.37 11.46 -2.54
C THR A 161 16.27 10.14 -3.30
N THR A 162 17.36 9.73 -3.93
CA THR A 162 17.49 8.35 -4.42
C THR A 162 17.67 7.43 -3.21
N SER A 163 16.77 6.46 -3.06
CA SER A 163 16.93 5.41 -2.04
C SER A 163 18.28 4.71 -2.19
N PRO A 164 19.08 4.52 -1.13
CA PRO A 164 20.25 3.68 -1.19
C PRO A 164 19.77 2.25 -1.43
N ARG A 165 19.89 1.77 -2.67
CA ARG A 165 19.61 0.37 -2.99
C ARG A 165 20.43 -0.51 -2.04
N SER A 166 19.74 -1.30 -1.22
CA SER A 166 20.36 -2.37 -0.45
C SER A 166 21.06 -3.32 -1.43
N THR A 167 22.37 -3.50 -1.28
CA THR A 167 23.20 -4.45 -2.04
C THR A 167 23.32 -5.80 -1.35
N LEU A 168 22.45 -6.12 -0.38
CA LEU A 168 22.45 -7.45 0.23
C LEU A 168 21.80 -8.45 -0.72
N GLU A 169 22.62 -9.08 -1.54
CA GLU A 169 22.29 -10.37 -2.15
C GLU A 169 22.10 -11.38 -1.01
N MET A 170 20.89 -11.93 -0.90
CA MET A 170 20.58 -13.03 0.00
C MET A 170 21.16 -14.31 -0.61
N ASP A 171 22.48 -14.46 -0.54
CA ASP A 171 23.13 -15.71 -0.88
C ASP A 171 22.75 -16.78 0.14
N GLY A 172 22.20 -17.87 -0.40
CA GLY A 172 21.67 -18.98 0.37
C GLY A 172 22.66 -19.53 1.37
N TRP A 173 22.16 -19.79 2.57
CA TRP A 173 22.83 -20.60 3.57
C TRP A 173 23.14 -21.98 2.96
N SER A 174 24.40 -22.21 2.62
CA SER A 174 24.94 -23.55 2.39
C SER A 174 26.19 -23.70 3.23
N SER A 175 26.13 -24.68 4.15
CA SER A 175 27.29 -25.23 4.83
C SER A 175 28.21 -25.85 3.78
N ASP A 176 29.39 -25.28 3.60
CA ASP A 176 30.66 -26.01 3.76
C ASP A 176 31.82 -25.13 3.28
N GLY A 177 32.91 -25.16 4.05
CA GLY A 177 34.04 -24.27 3.88
C GLY A 177 34.83 -24.49 2.60
N THR A 178 35.54 -23.42 2.22
CA THR A 178 36.94 -23.35 1.72
C THR A 178 37.06 -22.18 0.74
N GLU A 179 37.88 -21.17 1.09
CA GLU A 179 38.37 -20.07 0.23
C GLU A 179 39.12 -20.62 -1.02
N PRO A 180 39.20 -19.94 -2.19
CA PRO A 180 39.86 -18.62 -2.29
C PRO A 180 39.51 -17.65 -3.46
N ALA A 181 40.06 -16.44 -3.33
CA ALA A 181 40.67 -15.54 -4.34
C ALA A 181 39.86 -14.96 -5.54
N ALA A 182 39.65 -13.63 -5.45
CA ALA A 182 39.72 -12.55 -6.45
C ALA A 182 39.62 -12.85 -7.97
N LYS A 183 38.69 -12.16 -8.67
CA LYS A 183 39.01 -11.24 -9.78
C LYS A 183 37.81 -10.49 -10.41
N GLU A 184 38.12 -9.23 -10.76
CA GLU A 184 37.71 -8.42 -11.93
C GLU A 184 36.23 -8.19 -12.29
N MET A 185 35.86 -6.90 -12.18
CA MET A 185 34.80 -6.23 -12.93
C MET A 185 34.99 -6.39 -14.44
N SER A 186 33.90 -6.74 -15.14
CA SER A 186 33.74 -6.54 -16.58
C SER A 186 32.27 -6.26 -16.88
N PHE A 187 31.93 -4.99 -17.09
CA PHE A 187 30.67 -4.56 -17.70
C PHE A 187 30.86 -4.52 -19.22
N CYS A 188 29.99 -5.15 -19.99
CA CYS A 188 29.78 -4.77 -21.38
C CYS A 188 28.33 -5.05 -21.78
N TRP A 189 27.58 -3.98 -22.06
CA TRP A 189 26.24 -4.02 -22.63
C TRP A 189 26.30 -4.24 -24.15
N ASP A 190 25.29 -4.98 -24.62
CA ASP A 190 24.61 -4.95 -25.92
C ASP A 190 25.42 -4.80 -27.21
N VAL A 191 25.28 -5.80 -28.11
CA VAL A 191 24.97 -5.54 -29.53
C VAL A 191 24.06 -6.66 -30.10
N VAL A 192 22.80 -6.27 -30.33
CA VAL A 192 21.97 -6.45 -31.55
C VAL A 192 21.85 -7.84 -32.20
N LYS A 193 20.61 -8.34 -32.20
CA LYS A 193 20.05 -9.37 -33.12
C LYS A 193 20.39 -9.07 -34.59
N VAL A 194 20.65 -10.12 -35.39
CA VAL A 194 19.94 -10.38 -36.66
C VAL A 194 20.44 -11.68 -37.35
N VAL A 195 19.46 -12.57 -37.57
CA VAL A 195 19.21 -13.45 -38.74
C VAL A 195 20.00 -14.74 -38.97
N GLU A 196 19.22 -15.82 -38.86
CA GLU A 196 19.14 -17.08 -39.61
C GLU A 196 20.32 -17.58 -40.45
N LYS A 197 20.63 -18.86 -40.26
CA LYS A 197 20.56 -19.84 -41.36
C LYS A 197 20.28 -21.25 -40.82
N ASN A 198 19.23 -21.87 -41.37
CA ASN A 198 19.01 -23.31 -41.39
C ASN A 198 20.27 -24.06 -41.85
N VAL A 199 20.46 -25.30 -41.40
CA VAL A 199 20.52 -26.52 -42.23
C VAL A 199 20.49 -27.75 -41.31
N ASP A 200 19.58 -28.68 -41.65
CA ASP A 200 19.44 -30.03 -41.11
C ASP A 200 20.70 -30.90 -41.25
N ALA A 201 20.97 -31.75 -40.25
CA ALA A 201 21.25 -33.19 -40.39
C ALA A 201 21.44 -33.83 -39.01
#